data_AF-A0A974UU42-F1
#
_entry.id   AF-A0A974UU42-F1
#
_cell.length_a   1.000
_cell.length_b   1.000
_cell.length_c   1.000
_cell.angle_alpha   90.00
_cell.angle_beta   90.00
_cell.angle_gamma   90.00
#
_symmetry.space_group_name_H-M   'P 1'
#
loop_
_entity.id
_entity.type
_entity.pdbx_description
1 polymer ?
#
loop_
_entity_poly.entity_id
_entity_poly.type
_entity_poly.pdbx_seq_one_letter_code
_entity_poly.pdbx_strand_id
1 'polypeptide(L)'
;MEDDVLAIGDLARLTGLTVKAVRYYSDVGLVPTAGRDSAGRRRYGAKALARLRLVRTLRALGVGLTTIRAVVEREAEVADVAQREAEELAARIDELKLRRAVLLAVARRGAGAEEVELMHELATLNGNERRRLVGEFLDAVFGDVRRHPAIAGIERSLTPELPDEPTPEQVDAWVELAELSRDQEFRALLHRLAEDHHTLGKDVIHRVVELKSSGQDGVAAVRAIDPTAEDISRIRAAVDPRRDDYLRLLARVNGWAAPEPLTPALEWFLEAVGRHSPNLLAR
;
A
#
# COMPACT_ATOMS: atom_id res chain seq x y z
N MET A 1 30.40 49.21 -15.11
CA MET A 1 31.22 48.01 -14.82
C MET A 1 31.19 47.18 -16.08
N GLU A 2 32.34 47.02 -16.72
CA GLU A 2 32.46 46.25 -17.96
C GLU A 2 32.17 44.79 -17.61
N ASP A 3 31.03 44.25 -18.05
CA ASP A 3 30.69 42.84 -17.85
C ASP A 3 31.76 42.03 -18.58
N ASP A 4 32.66 41.38 -17.83
CA ASP A 4 33.77 40.62 -18.40
C ASP A 4 33.20 39.45 -19.24
N VAL A 5 33.26 39.61 -20.57
CA VAL A 5 32.60 38.69 -21.50
C VAL A 5 33.48 37.50 -21.82
N LEU A 6 33.03 36.33 -21.39
CA LEU A 6 33.78 35.09 -21.45
C LEU A 6 33.69 34.43 -22.83
N ALA A 7 34.78 33.77 -23.23
CA ALA A 7 34.77 32.88 -24.38
C ALA A 7 34.10 31.55 -24.02
N ILE A 8 33.70 30.78 -25.04
CA ILE A 8 33.04 29.48 -24.84
C ILE A 8 33.89 28.48 -24.04
N GLY A 9 35.21 28.53 -24.19
CA GLY A 9 36.14 27.68 -23.44
C GLY A 9 36.18 28.02 -21.95
N ASP A 10 36.11 29.29 -21.61
CA ASP A 10 36.07 29.74 -20.21
C ASP A 10 34.74 29.39 -19.55
N LEU A 11 33.63 29.53 -20.28
CA LEU A 11 32.32 29.05 -19.84
C LEU A 11 32.33 27.54 -19.54
N ALA A 12 32.86 26.75 -20.47
CA ALA A 12 32.98 25.30 -20.31
C ALA A 12 33.76 24.95 -19.03
N ARG A 13 34.92 25.60 -18.83
CA ARG A 13 35.77 25.43 -17.65
C ARG A 13 35.05 25.80 -16.35
N LEU A 14 34.40 26.97 -16.30
CA LEU A 14 33.74 27.50 -15.10
C LEU A 14 32.42 26.79 -14.75
N THR A 15 31.81 26.10 -15.71
CA THR A 15 30.58 25.33 -15.52
C THR A 15 30.84 23.83 -15.36
N GLY A 16 32.04 23.35 -15.72
CA GLY A 16 32.35 21.93 -15.80
C GLY A 16 31.64 21.21 -16.95
N LEU A 17 31.08 21.96 -17.91
CA LEU A 17 30.48 21.41 -19.13
C LEU A 17 31.52 21.27 -20.23
N THR A 18 31.29 20.38 -21.17
CA THR A 18 32.11 20.34 -22.39
C THR A 18 31.81 21.54 -23.27
N VAL A 19 32.79 21.99 -24.06
CA VAL A 19 32.58 23.06 -25.07
C VAL A 19 31.45 22.68 -26.03
N LYS A 20 31.32 21.39 -26.37
CA LYS A 20 30.22 20.86 -27.19
C LYS A 20 28.85 21.08 -26.53
N ALA A 21 28.72 20.83 -25.23
CA ALA A 21 27.49 21.06 -24.49
C ALA A 21 27.13 22.55 -24.41
N VAL A 22 28.11 23.42 -24.12
CA VAL A 22 27.89 24.88 -24.12
C VAL A 22 27.44 25.37 -25.50
N ARG A 23 28.06 24.87 -26.57
CA ARG A 23 27.68 25.19 -27.95
C ARG A 23 26.25 24.76 -28.25
N TYR A 24 25.90 23.51 -27.90
CA TYR A 24 24.55 22.99 -28.06
C TYR A 24 23.51 23.87 -27.35
N TYR A 25 23.71 24.19 -26.06
CA TYR A 25 22.77 25.04 -25.32
C TYR A 25 22.68 26.47 -25.87
N SER A 26 23.77 26.99 -26.42
CA SER A 26 23.76 28.28 -27.12
C SER A 26 23.01 28.21 -28.46
N ASP A 27 23.14 27.13 -29.22
CA ASP A 27 22.50 26.95 -30.53
C ASP A 27 20.99 26.75 -30.40
N VAL A 28 20.54 26.01 -29.39
CA VAL A 28 19.11 25.84 -29.09
C VAL A 28 18.51 27.04 -28.35
N GLY A 29 19.23 28.16 -28.24
CA GLY A 29 18.77 29.41 -27.62
C GLY A 29 18.56 29.37 -26.11
N LEU A 30 19.00 28.30 -25.44
CA LEU A 30 18.86 28.15 -23.99
C LEU A 30 19.79 29.09 -23.22
N VAL A 31 20.89 29.56 -23.84
CA VAL A 31 21.87 30.45 -23.23
C VAL A 31 22.07 31.70 -24.10
N PRO A 32 21.83 32.90 -23.55
CA PRO A 32 21.96 34.13 -24.32
C PRO A 32 23.44 34.46 -24.58
N THR A 33 23.74 34.97 -25.78
CA THR A 33 25.06 35.53 -26.10
C THR A 33 25.10 37.01 -25.72
N ALA A 34 26.22 37.49 -25.18
CA ALA A 34 26.46 38.92 -24.94
C ALA A 34 26.93 39.66 -26.21
N GLY A 35 27.32 38.93 -27.25
CA GLY A 35 27.78 39.51 -28.52
C GLY A 35 28.77 38.59 -29.23
N ARG A 36 29.55 39.17 -30.15
CA ARG A 36 30.69 38.53 -30.81
C ARG A 36 31.93 39.40 -30.63
N ASP A 37 33.10 38.76 -30.57
CA ASP A 37 34.38 39.48 -30.59
C ASP A 37 34.76 39.93 -32.02
N SER A 38 35.88 40.65 -32.14
CA SER A 38 36.43 41.14 -33.42
C SER A 38 36.77 40.02 -34.42
N ALA A 39 36.94 38.77 -33.95
CA ALA A 39 37.13 37.58 -34.77
C ALA A 39 35.82 36.85 -35.08
N GLY A 40 34.66 37.43 -34.73
CA GLY A 40 33.34 36.87 -34.98
C GLY A 40 32.92 35.75 -34.02
N ARG A 41 33.65 35.47 -32.94
CA ARG A 41 33.34 34.37 -32.00
C ARG A 41 32.35 34.84 -30.93
N ARG A 42 31.37 33.97 -30.58
CA ARG A 42 30.36 34.27 -29.55
C ARG A 42 31.01 34.53 -28.18
N ARG A 43 30.48 35.53 -27.49
CA ARG A 43 30.87 35.95 -26.15
C ARG A 43 29.68 35.87 -25.20
N TYR A 44 29.95 35.60 -23.93
CA TYR A 44 28.94 35.25 -22.94
C TYR A 44 29.18 36.02 -21.64
N GLY A 45 28.14 36.68 -21.12
CA GLY A 45 28.22 37.42 -19.85
C GLY A 45 27.84 36.57 -18.64
N ALA A 46 27.79 37.19 -17.47
CA ALA A 46 27.46 36.54 -16.20
C ALA A 46 26.10 35.80 -16.22
N LYS A 47 25.10 36.34 -16.91
CA LYS A 47 23.77 35.70 -17.06
C LYS A 47 23.87 34.34 -17.76
N ALA A 48 24.73 34.21 -18.77
CA ALA A 48 24.95 32.95 -19.47
C ALA A 48 25.61 31.90 -18.57
N LEU A 49 26.60 32.32 -17.76
CA LEU A 49 27.26 31.46 -16.79
C LEU A 49 26.29 30.94 -15.73
N ALA A 50 25.47 31.82 -15.15
CA ALA A 50 24.45 31.44 -14.16
C ALA A 50 23.42 30.46 -14.75
N ARG A 51 22.94 30.74 -15.97
CA ARG A 51 21.98 29.88 -16.69
C ARG A 51 22.55 28.50 -16.94
N LEU A 52 23.80 28.39 -17.38
CA LEU A 52 24.45 27.09 -17.59
C LEU A 52 24.69 26.30 -16.31
N ARG A 53 25.02 26.96 -15.19
CA ARG A 53 25.11 26.29 -13.89
C ARG A 53 23.78 25.69 -13.48
N LEU A 54 22.69 26.43 -13.68
CA LEU A 54 21.33 25.96 -13.41
C LEU A 54 20.94 24.80 -14.34
N VAL A 55 21.14 24.94 -15.65
CA VAL A 55 20.89 23.88 -16.66
C VAL A 55 21.64 22.60 -16.29
N ARG A 56 22.93 22.69 -15.96
CA ARG A 56 23.74 21.54 -15.56
C ARG A 56 23.16 20.85 -14.32
N THR A 57 22.78 21.63 -13.30
CA THR A 57 22.25 21.12 -12.04
C THR A 57 20.92 20.38 -12.26
N LEU A 58 19.98 21.01 -12.96
CA LEU A 58 18.68 20.40 -13.26
C LEU A 58 18.82 19.16 -14.15
N ARG A 59 19.73 19.16 -15.14
CA ARG A 59 20.03 17.96 -15.94
C ARG A 59 20.61 16.82 -15.12
N ALA A 60 21.46 17.12 -14.14
CA ALA A 60 22.02 16.11 -13.23
C ALA A 60 20.94 15.49 -12.34
N LEU A 61 19.88 16.25 -12.04
CA LEU A 61 18.69 15.78 -11.31
C LEU A 61 17.66 15.08 -12.21
N GLY A 62 17.96 14.87 -13.50
CA GLY A 62 17.08 14.15 -14.43
C GLY A 62 16.05 15.02 -15.15
N VAL A 63 15.96 16.32 -14.83
CA VAL A 63 14.94 17.22 -15.41
C VAL A 63 15.12 17.35 -16.94
N GLY A 64 14.00 17.29 -17.65
CA GLY A 64 13.93 17.43 -19.10
C GLY A 64 14.29 18.84 -19.61
N LEU A 65 14.80 18.93 -20.84
CA LEU A 65 15.25 20.21 -21.42
C LEU A 65 14.10 21.22 -21.59
N THR A 66 12.88 20.75 -21.84
CA THR A 66 11.67 21.57 -21.95
C THR A 66 11.34 22.27 -20.64
N THR A 67 11.34 21.52 -19.53
CA THR A 67 11.09 22.07 -18.19
C THR A 67 12.21 23.02 -17.77
N ILE A 68 13.46 22.67 -18.07
CA ILE A 68 14.62 23.55 -17.82
C ILE A 68 14.47 24.87 -18.57
N ARG A 69 13.96 24.86 -19.82
CA ARG A 69 13.69 26.07 -20.59
C ARG A 69 12.70 26.98 -19.87
N ALA A 70 11.55 26.45 -19.46
CA ALA A 70 10.53 27.21 -18.73
C ALA A 70 11.11 27.86 -17.46
N VAL A 71 11.90 27.11 -16.69
CA VAL A 71 12.58 27.64 -15.50
C VAL A 71 13.53 28.79 -15.85
N VAL A 72 14.39 28.59 -16.85
CA VAL A 72 15.37 29.62 -17.18
C VAL A 72 14.75 30.84 -17.86
N GLU A 73 13.55 30.71 -18.44
CA GLU A 73 12.72 31.77 -19.01
C GLU A 73 11.79 32.42 -17.98
N ARG A 74 11.81 31.94 -16.73
CA ARG A 74 10.97 32.38 -15.59
C ARG A 74 9.47 32.15 -15.82
N GLU A 75 9.14 31.14 -16.60
CA GLU A 75 7.78 30.64 -16.81
C GLU A 75 7.40 29.58 -15.78
N ALA A 76 8.38 29.05 -15.04
CA ALA A 76 8.19 28.14 -13.92
C ALA A 76 9.22 28.44 -12.81
N GLU A 77 8.82 28.26 -11.56
CA GLU A 77 9.72 28.35 -10.42
C GLU A 77 10.55 27.05 -10.28
N VAL A 78 11.82 27.19 -9.91
CA VAL A 78 12.71 26.03 -9.69
C VAL A 78 12.14 25.12 -8.60
N ALA A 79 11.53 25.71 -7.56
CA ALA A 79 10.96 24.98 -6.44
C ALA A 79 9.79 24.08 -6.87
N ASP A 80 8.86 24.60 -7.67
CA ASP A 80 7.70 23.85 -8.16
C ASP A 80 8.13 22.69 -9.06
N VAL A 81 9.10 22.94 -9.95
CA VAL A 81 9.69 21.88 -10.78
C VAL A 81 10.36 20.82 -9.93
N ALA A 82 11.18 21.20 -8.94
CA ALA A 82 11.86 20.25 -8.07
C ALA A 82 10.87 19.40 -7.26
N GLN A 83 9.81 20.03 -6.73
CA GLN A 83 8.76 19.34 -5.99
C GLN A 83 8.03 18.30 -6.86
N ARG A 84 7.60 18.69 -8.06
CA ARG A 84 6.92 17.79 -9.00
C ARG A 84 7.80 16.61 -9.40
N GLU A 85 9.07 16.85 -9.72
CA GLU A 85 10.01 15.78 -10.09
C GLU A 85 10.31 14.86 -8.90
N ALA A 86 10.35 15.41 -7.67
CA ALA A 86 10.51 14.62 -6.46
C ALA A 86 9.29 13.72 -6.19
N GLU A 87 8.07 14.21 -6.40
CA GLU A 87 6.83 13.42 -6.28
C GLU A 87 6.76 12.32 -7.34
N GLU A 88 7.09 12.64 -8.60
CA GLU A 88 7.17 11.65 -9.68
C GLU A 88 8.23 10.57 -9.38
N LEU A 89 9.39 10.97 -8.84
CA LEU A 89 10.44 10.03 -8.44
C LEU A 89 10.03 9.17 -7.24
N ALA A 90 9.34 9.74 -6.25
CA ALA A 90 8.83 9.00 -5.10
C ALA A 90 7.86 7.89 -5.55
N ALA A 91 6.88 8.23 -6.40
CA ALA A 91 5.95 7.25 -6.97
C ALA A 91 6.69 6.13 -7.74
N ARG A 92 7.76 6.48 -8.47
CA ARG A 92 8.57 5.48 -9.17
C ARG A 92 9.39 4.59 -8.22
N ILE A 93 9.90 5.15 -7.13
CA ILE A 93 10.60 4.41 -6.09
C ILE A 93 9.67 3.38 -5.45
N ASP A 94 8.43 3.78 -5.12
CA ASP A 94 7.45 2.90 -4.49
C ASP A 94 7.08 1.73 -5.43
N GLU A 95 6.87 2.01 -6.72
CA GLU A 95 6.66 0.99 -7.74
C GLU A 95 7.84 0.01 -7.84
N LEU A 96 9.08 0.50 -7.80
CA LEU A 96 10.28 -0.33 -7.87
C LEU A 96 10.49 -1.17 -6.60
N LYS A 97 10.19 -0.61 -5.42
CA LYS A 97 10.27 -1.33 -4.14
C LYS A 97 9.26 -2.48 -4.08
N LEU A 98 8.01 -2.22 -4.50
CA LEU A 98 6.99 -3.26 -4.60
C LEU A 98 7.44 -4.38 -5.55
N ARG A 99 7.88 -4.04 -6.76
CA ARG A 99 8.41 -5.02 -7.73
C ARG A 99 9.53 -5.86 -7.13
N ARG A 100 10.46 -5.23 -6.40
CA ARG A 100 11.54 -5.95 -5.70
C ARG A 100 10.98 -6.90 -4.64
N ALA A 101 10.02 -6.46 -3.83
CA ALA A 101 9.42 -7.29 -2.79
C ALA A 101 8.70 -8.51 -3.38
N VAL A 102 7.96 -8.33 -4.47
CA VAL A 102 7.34 -9.42 -5.24
C VAL A 102 8.40 -10.38 -5.76
N LEU A 103 9.44 -9.91 -6.46
CA LEU A 103 10.54 -10.75 -6.95
C LEU A 103 11.21 -11.57 -5.84
N LEU A 104 11.34 -11.01 -4.64
CA LEU A 104 11.88 -11.74 -3.48
C LEU A 104 10.90 -12.80 -2.96
N ALA A 105 9.59 -12.55 -2.96
CA ALA A 105 8.57 -13.53 -2.62
C ALA A 105 8.57 -14.71 -3.59
N VAL A 106 8.63 -14.42 -4.91
CA VAL A 106 8.80 -15.44 -5.96
C VAL A 106 9.99 -16.35 -5.67
N ALA A 107 11.15 -15.74 -5.39
CA ALA A 107 12.38 -16.46 -5.18
C ALA A 107 12.33 -17.37 -3.94
N ARG A 108 11.46 -17.08 -2.97
CA ARG A 108 11.27 -17.91 -1.76
C ARG A 108 10.33 -19.09 -1.98
N ARG A 109 9.19 -18.88 -2.66
CA ARG A 109 8.13 -19.90 -2.74
C ARG A 109 8.42 -21.02 -3.76
N GLY A 110 9.22 -20.72 -4.79
CA GLY A 110 9.48 -21.66 -5.88
C GLY A 110 8.59 -21.42 -7.09
N ALA A 111 8.82 -22.14 -8.19
CA ALA A 111 8.19 -21.87 -9.48
C ALA A 111 7.14 -22.94 -9.83
N GLY A 112 5.96 -22.88 -9.20
CA GLY A 112 4.75 -23.54 -9.70
C GLY A 112 4.05 -22.69 -10.77
N ALA A 113 3.36 -23.32 -11.74
CA ALA A 113 2.68 -22.58 -12.83
C ALA A 113 1.52 -21.70 -12.34
N GLU A 114 0.73 -22.17 -11.36
CA GLU A 114 -0.31 -21.36 -10.69
C GLU A 114 0.30 -20.19 -9.90
N GLU A 115 1.48 -20.41 -9.31
CA GLU A 115 2.22 -19.41 -8.57
C GLU A 115 2.72 -18.28 -9.47
N VAL A 116 3.13 -18.61 -10.70
CA VAL A 116 3.52 -17.64 -11.73
C VAL A 116 2.34 -16.80 -12.22
N GLU A 117 1.14 -17.36 -12.36
CA GLU A 117 -0.08 -16.60 -12.73
C GLU A 117 -0.54 -15.68 -11.60
N LEU A 118 -0.61 -16.18 -10.37
CA LEU A 118 -0.99 -15.38 -9.21
C LEU A 118 0.01 -14.25 -8.93
N MET A 119 1.30 -14.51 -9.15
CA MET A 119 2.34 -13.49 -9.07
C MET A 119 2.35 -12.55 -10.27
N HIS A 120 1.97 -12.99 -11.47
CA HIS A 120 1.80 -12.10 -12.61
C HIS A 120 0.66 -11.12 -12.33
N GLU A 121 -0.47 -11.61 -11.79
CA GLU A 121 -1.52 -10.74 -11.25
C GLU A 121 -0.94 -9.80 -10.19
N LEU A 122 -0.31 -10.28 -9.13
CA LEU A 122 0.20 -9.42 -8.05
C LEU A 122 1.30 -8.43 -8.47
N ALA A 123 2.14 -8.77 -9.45
CA ALA A 123 3.17 -7.89 -10.02
C ALA A 123 2.59 -6.83 -10.97
N THR A 124 1.39 -7.08 -11.52
CA THR A 124 0.71 -6.18 -12.47
C THR A 124 -0.42 -5.38 -11.84
N LEU A 125 -0.98 -5.81 -10.70
CA LEU A 125 -1.98 -5.05 -9.94
C LEU A 125 -1.38 -3.70 -9.52
N ASN A 126 -1.73 -2.65 -10.27
CA ASN A 126 -1.48 -1.28 -9.87
C ASN A 126 -2.27 -0.95 -8.58
N GLY A 127 -2.00 0.19 -7.94
CA GLY A 127 -2.70 0.57 -6.69
C GLY A 127 -4.23 0.61 -6.83
N ASN A 128 -4.78 0.85 -8.03
CA ASN A 128 -6.23 0.86 -8.27
C ASN A 128 -6.82 -0.55 -8.31
N GLU A 129 -6.08 -1.48 -8.90
CA GLU A 129 -6.45 -2.89 -9.02
C GLU A 129 -6.42 -3.63 -7.68
N ARG A 130 -5.43 -3.32 -6.82
CA ARG A 130 -5.43 -3.79 -5.41
C ARG A 130 -6.67 -3.31 -4.66
N ARG A 131 -6.98 -2.01 -4.78
CA ARG A 131 -8.20 -1.43 -4.19
C ARG A 131 -9.47 -2.10 -4.71
N ARG A 132 -9.50 -2.45 -6.01
CA ARG A 132 -10.64 -3.14 -6.62
C ARG A 132 -10.85 -4.54 -6.04
N LEU A 133 -9.81 -5.35 -5.93
CA LEU A 133 -9.92 -6.72 -5.41
C LEU A 133 -10.41 -6.73 -3.95
N VAL A 134 -9.87 -5.83 -3.13
CA VAL A 134 -10.33 -5.63 -1.75
C VAL A 134 -11.77 -5.14 -1.72
N GLY A 135 -12.12 -4.16 -2.58
CA GLY A 135 -13.48 -3.64 -2.70
C GLY A 135 -14.50 -4.73 -3.08
N GLU A 136 -14.20 -5.55 -4.09
CA GLU A 136 -15.07 -6.66 -4.53
C GLU A 136 -15.27 -7.71 -3.41
N PHE A 137 -14.22 -8.00 -2.64
CA PHE A 137 -14.34 -8.89 -1.47
C PHE A 137 -15.21 -8.26 -0.37
N LEU A 138 -14.93 -7.02 0.02
CA LEU A 138 -15.71 -6.32 1.05
C LEU A 138 -17.17 -6.11 0.61
N ASP A 139 -17.43 -5.93 -0.69
CA ASP A 139 -18.79 -5.83 -1.24
C ASP A 139 -19.51 -7.18 -1.11
N ALA A 140 -18.82 -8.28 -1.41
CA ALA A 140 -19.37 -9.64 -1.25
C ALA A 140 -19.65 -10.00 0.23
N VAL A 141 -18.81 -9.55 1.15
CA VAL A 141 -18.97 -9.83 2.59
C VAL A 141 -20.00 -8.92 3.25
N PHE A 142 -19.95 -7.60 3.00
CA PHE A 142 -20.78 -6.64 3.74
C PHE A 142 -22.04 -6.19 3.00
N GLY A 143 -22.09 -6.30 1.67
CA GLY A 143 -23.29 -6.00 0.85
C GLY A 143 -24.13 -4.83 1.36
N ASP A 144 -25.41 -5.11 1.63
CA ASP A 144 -26.37 -4.12 2.15
C ASP A 144 -26.13 -3.71 3.61
N VAL A 145 -25.43 -4.53 4.40
CA VAL A 145 -25.10 -4.29 5.81
C VAL A 145 -24.13 -3.12 5.97
N ARG A 146 -23.41 -2.75 4.90
CA ARG A 146 -22.43 -1.64 4.88
C ARG A 146 -23.03 -0.26 5.23
N ARG A 147 -24.34 -0.07 5.06
CA ARG A 147 -25.01 1.21 5.35
C ARG A 147 -25.14 1.48 6.86
N HIS A 148 -24.83 0.50 7.70
CA HIS A 148 -24.95 0.65 9.15
C HIS A 148 -23.67 1.23 9.80
N PRO A 149 -23.75 2.25 10.66
CA PRO A 149 -22.58 2.89 11.27
C PRO A 149 -21.69 1.93 12.07
N ALA A 150 -22.25 0.88 12.66
CA ALA A 150 -21.49 -0.13 13.41
C ALA A 150 -20.61 -1.02 12.51
N ILE A 151 -20.98 -1.18 11.24
CA ILE A 151 -20.23 -2.01 10.28
C ILE A 151 -19.11 -1.21 9.61
N ALA A 152 -19.27 0.10 9.43
CA ALA A 152 -18.24 0.96 8.86
C ALA A 152 -16.91 0.99 9.67
N GLY A 153 -16.97 0.70 10.98
CA GLY A 153 -15.78 0.49 11.81
C GLY A 153 -15.09 -0.84 11.53
N ILE A 154 -15.88 -1.90 11.40
CA ILE A 154 -15.41 -3.27 11.15
C ILE A 154 -14.82 -3.38 9.74
N GLU A 155 -15.48 -2.81 8.74
CA GLU A 155 -15.02 -2.78 7.35
C GLU A 155 -13.63 -2.14 7.23
N ARG A 156 -13.43 -0.98 7.86
CA ARG A 156 -12.10 -0.32 7.90
C ARG A 156 -11.05 -1.20 8.55
N SER A 157 -11.39 -1.89 9.64
CA SER A 157 -10.45 -2.78 10.32
C SER A 157 -10.12 -4.04 9.52
N LEU A 158 -10.98 -4.46 8.59
CA LEU A 158 -10.81 -5.63 7.72
C LEU A 158 -10.23 -5.28 6.34
N THR A 159 -9.92 -4.01 6.10
CA THR A 159 -9.32 -3.56 4.84
C THR A 159 -7.80 -3.77 4.95
N PRO A 160 -7.20 -4.63 4.12
CA PRO A 160 -5.75 -4.81 4.11
C PRO A 160 -5.08 -3.60 3.45
N GLU A 161 -4.18 -2.93 4.18
CA GLU A 161 -3.36 -1.83 3.69
C GLU A 161 -1.90 -2.28 3.62
N LEU A 162 -1.41 -2.49 2.40
CA LEU A 162 0.00 -2.79 2.18
C LEU A 162 0.81 -1.48 2.25
N PRO A 163 1.86 -1.39 3.09
CA PRO A 163 2.66 -0.18 3.20
C PRO A 163 3.40 0.14 1.90
N ASP A 164 3.87 1.38 1.76
CA ASP A 164 4.62 1.83 0.58
C ASP A 164 5.91 1.01 0.35
N GLU A 165 6.51 0.52 1.43
CA GLU A 165 7.68 -0.35 1.42
C GLU A 165 7.37 -1.70 2.07
N PRO A 166 6.68 -2.62 1.37
CA PRO A 166 6.31 -3.88 1.97
C PRO A 166 7.53 -4.79 2.13
N THR A 167 7.61 -5.41 3.30
CA THR A 167 8.52 -6.53 3.52
C THR A 167 8.11 -7.72 2.65
N PRO A 168 9.03 -8.61 2.29
CA PRO A 168 8.67 -9.78 1.51
C PRO A 168 7.63 -10.67 2.21
N GLU A 169 7.65 -10.72 3.54
CA GLU A 169 6.67 -11.39 4.39
C GLU A 169 5.26 -10.76 4.32
N GLN A 170 5.18 -9.44 4.16
CA GLN A 170 3.91 -8.74 3.95
C GLN A 170 3.33 -9.02 2.57
N VAL A 171 4.19 -9.13 1.55
CA VAL A 171 3.77 -9.54 0.21
C VAL A 171 3.24 -10.98 0.24
N ASP A 172 3.95 -11.90 0.90
CA ASP A 172 3.49 -13.28 1.11
C ASP A 172 2.12 -13.33 1.79
N ALA A 173 1.96 -12.57 2.87
CA ALA A 173 0.69 -12.49 3.59
C ALA A 173 -0.44 -11.90 2.73
N TRP A 174 -0.13 -10.92 1.88
CA TRP A 174 -1.07 -10.35 0.94
C TRP A 174 -1.51 -11.36 -0.12
N VAL A 175 -0.59 -12.18 -0.62
CA VAL A 175 -0.89 -13.26 -1.59
C VAL A 175 -1.90 -14.24 -0.98
N GLU A 176 -1.57 -14.79 0.20
CA GLU A 176 -2.44 -15.73 0.91
C GLU A 176 -3.80 -15.10 1.25
N LEU A 177 -3.81 -13.82 1.62
CA LEU A 177 -5.05 -13.10 1.89
C LEU A 177 -5.89 -12.92 0.62
N ALA A 178 -5.27 -12.68 -0.53
CA ALA A 178 -5.97 -12.57 -1.81
C ALA A 178 -6.55 -13.92 -2.26
N GLU A 179 -5.82 -15.03 -2.08
CA GLU A 179 -6.31 -16.39 -2.33
C GLU A 179 -7.53 -16.70 -1.44
N LEU A 180 -7.40 -16.48 -0.13
CA LEU A 180 -8.47 -16.72 0.82
C LEU A 180 -9.69 -15.82 0.54
N SER A 181 -9.45 -14.57 0.13
CA SER A 181 -10.51 -13.64 -0.25
C SER A 181 -11.22 -14.05 -1.56
N ARG A 182 -10.71 -14.99 -2.35
CA ARG A 182 -11.37 -15.55 -3.54
C ARG A 182 -12.21 -16.80 -3.23
N ASP A 183 -12.05 -17.41 -2.05
CA ASP A 183 -12.85 -18.56 -1.60
C ASP A 183 -14.32 -18.15 -1.38
N GLN A 184 -15.22 -18.75 -2.16
CA GLN A 184 -16.66 -18.45 -2.12
C GLN A 184 -17.33 -18.94 -0.84
N GLU A 185 -16.88 -20.07 -0.29
CA GLU A 185 -17.41 -20.58 0.99
C GLU A 185 -17.00 -19.67 2.13
N PHE A 186 -15.75 -19.20 2.11
CA PHE A 186 -15.24 -18.25 3.11
C PHE A 186 -15.98 -16.90 3.04
N ARG A 187 -16.22 -16.37 1.84
CA ARG A 187 -17.05 -15.15 1.65
C ARG A 187 -18.44 -15.33 2.23
N ALA A 188 -19.11 -16.45 1.92
CA ALA A 188 -20.44 -16.74 2.44
C ALA A 188 -20.46 -16.87 3.96
N LEU A 189 -19.39 -17.41 4.56
CA LEU A 189 -19.23 -17.49 6.00
C LEU A 189 -19.12 -16.10 6.64
N LEU A 190 -18.22 -15.24 6.14
CA LEU A 190 -18.05 -13.90 6.68
C LEU A 190 -19.30 -13.04 6.48
N HIS A 191 -20.02 -13.22 5.37
CA HIS A 191 -21.29 -12.55 5.12
C HIS A 191 -22.33 -12.89 6.20
N ARG A 192 -22.55 -14.19 6.47
CA ARG A 192 -23.47 -14.63 7.53
C ARG A 192 -23.07 -14.05 8.90
N LEU A 193 -21.79 -14.08 9.23
CA LEU A 193 -21.31 -13.50 10.49
C LEU A 193 -21.53 -11.98 10.57
N ALA A 194 -21.38 -11.26 9.46
CA ALA A 194 -21.62 -9.82 9.41
C ALA A 194 -23.11 -9.47 9.55
N GLU A 195 -24.00 -10.24 8.92
CA GLU A 195 -25.45 -10.13 9.10
C GLU A 195 -25.83 -10.38 10.57
N ASP A 196 -25.31 -11.46 11.17
CA ASP A 196 -25.57 -11.82 12.56
C ASP A 196 -25.07 -10.74 13.53
N HIS A 197 -23.85 -10.23 13.33
CA HIS A 197 -23.24 -9.20 14.18
C HIS A 197 -23.99 -7.86 14.11
N HIS A 198 -24.65 -7.53 13.00
CA HIS A 198 -25.42 -6.29 12.88
C HIS A 198 -26.71 -6.32 13.73
N THR A 199 -27.29 -7.50 13.97
CA THR A 199 -28.63 -7.60 14.55
C THR A 199 -28.75 -7.36 16.06
N LEU A 200 -27.67 -7.42 16.86
CA LEU A 200 -27.79 -7.40 18.34
C LEU A 200 -26.68 -6.64 19.09
N GLY A 201 -27.09 -5.82 20.05
CA GLY A 201 -26.22 -5.03 20.94
C GLY A 201 -25.50 -5.79 22.07
N LYS A 202 -25.30 -7.11 21.97
CA LYS A 202 -24.49 -7.93 22.90
C LYS A 202 -24.03 -9.21 22.18
N ASP A 203 -22.93 -9.12 21.44
CA ASP A 203 -22.36 -10.28 20.73
C ASP A 203 -21.95 -11.38 21.72
N VAL A 204 -22.57 -12.56 21.60
CA VAL A 204 -22.28 -13.73 22.44
C VAL A 204 -20.83 -14.20 22.26
N ILE A 205 -20.26 -14.02 21.05
CA ILE A 205 -18.86 -14.35 20.76
C ILE A 205 -17.94 -13.48 21.61
N HIS A 206 -18.16 -12.16 21.62
CA HIS A 206 -17.39 -11.24 22.46
C HIS A 206 -17.48 -11.62 23.95
N ARG A 207 -18.67 -11.99 24.42
CA ARG A 207 -18.87 -12.39 25.83
C ARG A 207 -18.15 -13.69 26.18
N VAL A 208 -18.13 -14.68 25.28
CA VAL A 208 -17.37 -15.92 25.45
C VAL A 208 -15.87 -15.63 25.60
N VAL A 209 -15.34 -14.77 24.73
CA VAL A 209 -13.93 -14.39 24.75
C VAL A 209 -13.58 -13.68 26.06
N GLU A 210 -14.38 -12.68 26.46
CA GLU A 210 -14.19 -11.93 27.72
C GLU A 210 -14.15 -12.87 28.93
N LEU A 211 -15.09 -13.82 29.02
CA LEU A 211 -15.15 -14.77 30.13
C LEU A 211 -13.96 -15.72 30.14
N LYS A 212 -13.52 -16.20 28.97
CA LYS A 212 -12.32 -17.03 28.88
C LYS A 212 -11.07 -16.27 29.33
N SER A 213 -10.88 -15.05 28.85
CA SER A 213 -9.73 -14.21 29.21
C SER A 213 -9.72 -13.84 30.70
N SER A 214 -10.89 -13.79 31.36
CA SER A 214 -10.99 -13.59 32.81
C SER A 214 -10.61 -14.82 33.65
N GLY A 215 -10.30 -15.96 33.02
CA GLY A 215 -9.96 -17.22 33.69
C GLY A 215 -11.17 -17.95 34.29
N GLN A 216 -12.37 -17.63 33.84
CA GLN A 216 -13.59 -18.26 34.35
C GLN A 216 -13.68 -19.74 33.94
N ASP A 217 -14.27 -20.57 34.80
CA ASP A 217 -14.58 -21.96 34.45
C ASP A 217 -15.61 -22.03 33.31
N GLY A 218 -15.47 -23.03 32.42
CA GLY A 218 -16.33 -23.18 31.26
C GLY A 218 -17.80 -23.36 31.62
N VAL A 219 -18.14 -24.17 32.62
CA VAL A 219 -19.55 -24.39 33.02
C VAL A 219 -20.11 -23.14 33.69
N ALA A 220 -19.30 -22.43 34.47
CA ALA A 220 -19.69 -21.13 35.03
C ALA A 220 -19.94 -20.10 33.92
N ALA A 221 -19.14 -20.08 32.86
CA ALA A 221 -19.35 -19.22 31.70
C ALA A 221 -20.64 -19.56 30.94
N VAL A 222 -20.94 -20.85 30.74
CA VAL A 222 -22.19 -21.30 30.11
C VAL A 222 -23.40 -20.82 30.91
N ARG A 223 -23.39 -20.93 32.25
CA ARG A 223 -24.47 -20.43 33.10
C ARG A 223 -24.60 -18.91 33.08
N ALA A 224 -23.49 -18.19 32.96
CA ALA A 224 -23.49 -16.73 32.92
C ALA A 224 -24.03 -16.19 31.59
N ILE A 225 -23.80 -16.91 30.49
CA ILE A 225 -24.31 -16.56 29.17
C ILE A 225 -25.75 -17.05 28.97
N ASP A 226 -26.07 -18.25 29.48
CA ASP A 226 -27.33 -18.95 29.24
C ASP A 226 -27.69 -19.03 27.74
N PRO A 227 -26.86 -19.71 26.92
CA PRO A 227 -26.94 -19.63 25.46
C PRO A 227 -28.19 -20.33 24.92
N THR A 228 -28.86 -19.67 23.98
CA THR A 228 -29.95 -20.27 23.19
C THR A 228 -29.39 -21.20 22.10
N ALA A 229 -30.26 -22.01 21.47
CA ALA A 229 -29.85 -22.82 20.31
C ALA A 229 -29.34 -21.96 19.13
N GLU A 230 -29.89 -20.75 18.98
CA GLU A 230 -29.43 -19.78 17.98
C GLU A 230 -28.01 -19.28 18.30
N ASP A 231 -27.73 -18.99 19.58
CA ASP A 231 -26.38 -18.61 20.02
C ASP A 231 -25.36 -19.73 19.77
N ILE A 232 -25.72 -20.99 20.03
CA ILE A 232 -24.87 -22.14 19.74
C ILE A 232 -24.61 -22.28 18.24
N SER A 233 -25.63 -22.09 17.40
CA SER A 233 -25.48 -22.11 15.95
C SER A 233 -24.51 -21.03 15.46
N ARG A 234 -24.63 -19.80 15.99
CA ARG A 234 -23.73 -18.68 15.69
C ARG A 234 -22.29 -18.95 16.14
N ILE A 235 -22.11 -19.45 17.36
CA ILE A 235 -20.77 -19.81 17.88
C ILE A 235 -20.13 -20.88 17.00
N ARG A 236 -20.88 -21.91 16.58
CA ARG A 236 -20.40 -22.95 15.65
C ARG A 236 -20.00 -22.36 14.30
N ALA A 237 -20.81 -21.47 13.74
CA ALA A 237 -20.49 -20.80 12.47
C ALA A 237 -19.22 -19.93 12.55
N ALA A 238 -18.91 -19.41 13.74
CA ALA A 238 -17.70 -18.63 13.99
C ALA A 238 -16.44 -19.47 14.28
N VAL A 239 -16.57 -20.78 14.52
CA VAL A 239 -15.46 -21.74 14.70
C VAL A 239 -14.99 -22.21 13.31
N ASP A 240 -14.45 -21.28 12.52
CA ASP A 240 -13.77 -21.61 11.26
C ASP A 240 -12.32 -21.10 11.31
N PRO A 241 -11.32 -21.99 11.19
CA PRO A 241 -9.91 -21.62 11.31
C PRO A 241 -9.48 -20.59 10.25
N ARG A 242 -10.14 -20.56 9.08
CA ARG A 242 -9.86 -19.57 8.03
C ARG A 242 -10.10 -18.14 8.50
N ARG A 243 -10.99 -17.92 9.48
CA ARG A 243 -11.25 -16.60 10.05
C ARG A 243 -10.04 -16.09 10.84
N ASP A 244 -9.46 -16.95 11.68
CA ASP A 244 -8.27 -16.59 12.45
C ASP A 244 -7.05 -16.43 11.53
N ASP A 245 -6.94 -17.26 10.49
CA ASP A 245 -5.94 -17.08 9.44
C ASP A 245 -6.09 -15.75 8.70
N TYR A 246 -7.31 -15.36 8.32
CA TYR A 246 -7.58 -14.08 7.69
C TYR A 246 -7.12 -12.90 8.57
N LEU A 247 -7.47 -12.89 9.85
CA LEU A 247 -7.06 -11.83 10.78
C LEU A 247 -5.54 -11.81 11.02
N ARG A 248 -4.90 -12.98 11.07
CA ARG A 248 -3.45 -13.11 11.19
C ARG A 248 -2.74 -12.55 9.94
N LEU A 249 -3.23 -12.89 8.75
CA LEU A 249 -2.71 -12.40 7.48
C LEU A 249 -2.90 -10.88 7.36
N LEU A 250 -4.09 -10.40 7.70
CA LEU A 250 -4.43 -8.99 7.71
C LEU A 250 -3.55 -8.19 8.67
N ALA A 251 -3.35 -8.68 9.90
CA ALA A 251 -2.44 -8.04 10.85
C ALA A 251 -1.00 -8.00 10.31
N ARG A 252 -0.56 -9.08 9.67
CA ARG A 252 0.78 -9.14 9.05
C ARG A 252 0.93 -8.14 7.92
N VAL A 253 -0.04 -8.05 7.00
CA VAL A 253 -0.06 -7.06 5.90
C VAL A 253 0.05 -5.65 6.46
N ASN A 254 -0.81 -5.30 7.42
CA ASN A 254 -0.89 -3.95 7.99
C ASN A 254 0.24 -3.64 9.00
N GLY A 255 1.05 -4.63 9.39
CA GLY A 255 2.11 -4.45 10.40
C GLY A 255 1.59 -4.31 11.83
N TRP A 256 0.40 -4.82 12.13
CA TRP A 256 -0.19 -4.82 13.46
C TRP A 256 0.17 -6.10 14.24
N ALA A 257 0.03 -6.05 15.56
CA ALA A 257 0.04 -7.27 16.36
C ALA A 257 -1.19 -8.11 16.00
N ALA A 258 -0.99 -9.40 15.71
CA ALA A 258 -2.09 -10.30 15.41
C ALA A 258 -3.02 -10.41 16.62
N PRO A 259 -4.35 -10.29 16.44
CA PRO A 259 -5.30 -10.50 17.53
C PRO A 259 -5.23 -11.96 18.00
N GLU A 260 -5.62 -12.20 19.26
CA GLU A 260 -5.77 -13.58 19.74
C GLU A 260 -6.81 -14.32 18.88
N PRO A 261 -6.50 -15.57 18.47
CA PRO A 261 -7.43 -16.37 17.68
C PRO A 261 -8.69 -16.65 18.51
N LEU A 262 -9.86 -16.53 17.87
CA LEU A 262 -11.12 -16.79 18.57
C LEU A 262 -11.45 -18.27 18.62
N THR A 263 -11.02 -19.06 17.64
CA THR A 263 -11.36 -20.49 17.52
C THR A 263 -11.12 -21.25 18.83
N PRO A 264 -9.95 -21.13 19.51
CA PRO A 264 -9.73 -21.83 20.77
C PRO A 264 -10.70 -21.41 21.88
N ALA A 265 -11.15 -20.15 21.89
CA ALA A 265 -12.11 -19.65 22.88
C ALA A 265 -13.51 -20.19 22.64
N LEU A 266 -13.93 -20.23 21.38
CA LEU A 266 -15.23 -20.74 21.00
C LEU A 266 -15.32 -22.27 21.17
N GLU A 267 -14.27 -23.01 20.82
CA GLU A 267 -14.18 -24.45 21.05
C GLU A 267 -14.27 -24.79 22.55
N TRP A 268 -13.51 -24.08 23.38
CA TRP A 268 -13.57 -24.21 24.85
C TRP A 268 -15.00 -24.04 25.38
N PHE A 269 -15.73 -23.06 24.86
CA PHE A 269 -17.11 -22.82 25.28
C PHE A 269 -18.06 -23.92 24.79
N LEU A 270 -17.94 -24.36 23.54
CA LEU A 270 -18.75 -25.44 22.98
C LEU A 270 -18.53 -26.77 23.74
N GLU A 271 -17.29 -27.08 24.12
CA GLU A 271 -17.01 -28.21 25.00
C GLU A 271 -17.71 -28.08 26.35
N ALA A 272 -17.70 -26.90 26.95
CA ALA A 272 -18.37 -26.64 28.22
C ALA A 272 -19.89 -26.78 28.10
N VAL A 273 -20.49 -26.31 27.00
CA VAL A 273 -21.91 -26.52 26.68
C VAL A 273 -22.22 -28.01 26.59
N GLY A 274 -21.36 -28.80 25.94
CA GLY A 274 -21.55 -30.25 25.82
C GLY A 274 -21.53 -30.98 27.16
N ARG A 275 -20.69 -30.53 28.10
CA ARG A 275 -20.64 -31.07 29.47
C ARG A 275 -21.84 -30.66 30.32
N HIS A 276 -22.36 -29.44 30.14
CA HIS A 276 -23.44 -28.89 30.96
C HIS A 276 -24.86 -29.23 30.44
N SER A 277 -25.07 -29.10 29.14
CA SER A 277 -26.37 -29.18 28.47
C SER A 277 -26.25 -29.88 27.09
N PRO A 278 -26.02 -31.20 27.03
CA PRO A 278 -25.75 -31.92 25.78
C PRO A 278 -26.88 -31.82 24.73
N ASN A 279 -28.13 -31.64 25.18
CA ASN A 279 -29.29 -31.49 24.30
C ASN A 279 -29.26 -30.22 23.42
N LEU A 280 -28.50 -29.19 23.84
CA LEU A 280 -28.32 -27.95 23.09
C LEU A 280 -27.35 -28.13 21.91
N LEU A 281 -26.46 -29.12 21.95
CA LEU A 281 -25.55 -29.44 20.84
C LEU A 281 -26.16 -30.43 19.83
N ALA A 282 -27.20 -31.17 20.21
CA ALA A 282 -27.83 -32.20 19.37
C ALA A 282 -28.91 -31.65 18.42
N ARG A 283 -29.24 -30.36 18.55
CA ARG A 283 -30.14 -29.61 17.67
C ARG A 283 -29.32 -28.72 16.74
#